data_AF-A0A327SRM6-F1
#
_entry.id   AF-A0A327SRM6-F1
#
_cell.length_a   1.000
_cell.length_b   1.000
_cell.length_c   1.000
_cell.angle_alpha   90.00
_cell.angle_beta   90.00
_cell.angle_gamma   90.00
#
_symmetry.space_group_name_H-M   'P 1'
#
loop_
_entity.id
_entity.type
_entity.pdbx_description
1 polymer ?
#
loop_
_entity_poly.entity_id
_entity_poly.type
_entity_poly.pdbx_seq_one_letter_code
_entity_poly.pdbx_strand_id
1 'polypeptide(L)'
;MTTDLAQRLLDRFGSDGLHRPDPAALAATAVPAGAAALLSGAGLPLRVGPYFTADPGRPLRLADWARTAGLSTDGRPEADWARLGSDRGAELCVDGEGRVRAVYLAFRGPSVPVDATLGAFLDNLGTLEENLRALAGAERPDEVFRLFSAAEGRMRGTDLRAFESDEQWWPRVLEDVRHTRGVPGSAAFTLRGPDGEPRVVTAHGSLARHAEEALWERLAASGVDPRDVVEVYTELQSCVLPGHYCALWMARTFPNAEFTHSHDYGDTAAEREAGVRELAAALAGGPGPQPSTGR
;
A
#
# COMPACT_ATOMS: atom_id res chain seq x y z
N MET A 1 6.31 26.87 -10.67
CA MET A 1 5.61 25.63 -10.27
C MET A 1 6.49 24.74 -9.39
N THR A 2 7.73 24.42 -9.77
CA THR A 2 8.63 23.58 -8.95
C THR A 2 8.94 24.14 -7.55
N THR A 3 9.18 25.46 -7.42
CA THR A 3 9.45 26.13 -6.13
C THR A 3 8.24 26.07 -5.19
N ASP A 4 7.04 26.16 -5.74
CA ASP A 4 5.78 26.12 -5.00
C ASP A 4 5.49 24.70 -4.49
N LEU A 5 5.71 23.67 -5.32
CA LEU A 5 5.66 22.27 -4.88
C LEU A 5 6.70 21.96 -3.81
N ALA A 6 7.94 22.40 -3.98
CA ALA A 6 9.00 22.19 -2.99
C ALA A 6 8.66 22.79 -1.62
N GLN A 7 8.08 24.00 -1.60
CA GLN A 7 7.63 24.63 -0.36
C GLN A 7 6.48 23.85 0.27
N ARG A 8 5.47 23.43 -0.50
CA ARG A 8 4.36 22.62 0.03
C ARG A 8 4.82 21.31 0.64
N LEU A 9 5.77 20.61 0.01
CA LEU A 9 6.35 19.39 0.55
C LEU A 9 7.12 19.67 1.85
N LEU A 10 7.90 20.75 1.89
CA LEU A 10 8.63 21.14 3.09
C LEU A 10 7.67 21.48 4.25
N ASP A 11 6.60 22.23 3.97
CA ASP A 11 5.58 22.58 4.97
C ASP A 11 4.85 21.34 5.50
N ARG A 12 4.67 20.31 4.66
CA ARG A 12 3.99 19.07 5.03
C ARG A 12 4.88 18.11 5.80
N PHE A 13 6.05 17.81 5.27
CA PHE A 13 6.91 16.72 5.74
C PHE A 13 8.06 17.21 6.63
N GLY A 14 8.33 18.52 6.65
CA GLY A 14 9.51 19.08 7.30
C GLY A 14 10.80 18.70 6.57
N SER A 15 11.93 19.26 7.01
CA SER A 15 13.25 18.94 6.44
C SER A 15 13.63 17.48 6.65
N ASP A 16 13.30 16.93 7.82
CA ASP A 16 13.69 15.58 8.23
C ASP A 16 12.80 14.50 7.61
N GLY A 17 11.61 14.86 7.15
CA GLY A 17 10.70 13.96 6.44
C GLY A 17 10.95 13.87 4.94
N LEU A 18 11.96 14.58 4.41
CA LEU A 18 12.27 14.62 2.98
C LEU A 18 13.67 14.07 2.71
N HIS A 19 13.75 13.07 1.84
CA HIS A 19 14.99 12.55 1.30
C HIS A 19 15.33 13.20 -0.04
N ARG A 20 16.57 13.68 -0.20
CA ARG A 20 17.10 14.14 -1.49
C ARG A 20 18.12 13.10 -1.99
N PRO A 21 17.79 12.36 -3.07
CA PRO A 21 18.71 11.38 -3.62
C PRO A 21 19.99 12.04 -4.16
N ASP A 22 21.11 11.31 -4.10
CA ASP A 22 22.40 11.78 -4.63
C ASP A 22 22.29 12.02 -6.15
N PRO A 23 22.61 13.24 -6.65
CA PRO A 23 22.63 13.53 -8.08
C PRO A 23 23.49 12.57 -8.91
N ALA A 24 24.62 12.08 -8.37
CA ALA A 24 25.47 11.13 -9.07
C ALA A 24 24.79 9.76 -9.22
N ALA A 25 24.06 9.32 -8.20
CA ALA A 25 23.27 8.09 -8.25
C ALA A 25 22.09 8.22 -9.21
N LEU A 26 21.42 9.38 -9.26
CA LEU A 26 20.36 9.65 -10.23
C LEU A 26 20.88 9.63 -11.67
N ALA A 27 22.06 10.22 -11.92
CA ALA A 27 22.70 10.23 -13.24
C ALA A 27 23.08 8.82 -13.74
N ALA A 28 23.14 7.81 -12.86
CA ALA A 28 23.38 6.42 -13.21
C ALA A 28 22.09 5.65 -13.61
N THR A 29 20.95 6.34 -13.69
CA THR A 29 19.64 5.78 -14.09
C THR A 29 19.13 6.42 -15.38
N ALA A 30 18.00 5.94 -15.90
CA ALA A 30 17.32 6.50 -17.05
C ALA A 30 16.47 7.77 -16.74
N VAL A 31 16.51 8.29 -15.51
CA VAL A 31 15.65 9.43 -15.11
C VAL A 31 15.96 10.69 -15.93
N PRO A 32 14.94 11.41 -16.43
CA PRO A 32 15.16 12.68 -17.14
C PRO A 32 15.75 13.77 -16.24
N ALA A 33 16.54 14.66 -16.82
CA ALA A 33 17.20 15.76 -16.10
C ALA A 33 16.21 16.64 -15.29
N GLY A 34 15.01 16.89 -15.83
CA GLY A 34 13.97 17.65 -15.12
C GLY A 34 13.44 16.93 -13.87
N ALA A 35 13.25 15.61 -13.95
CA ALA A 35 12.84 14.80 -12.81
C ALA A 35 13.97 14.66 -11.78
N ALA A 36 15.22 14.49 -12.23
CA ALA A 36 16.39 14.49 -11.34
C ALA A 36 16.55 15.81 -10.57
N ALA A 37 16.39 16.94 -11.26
CA ALA A 37 16.42 18.26 -10.64
C ALA A 37 15.29 18.45 -9.62
N LEU A 38 14.09 17.93 -9.92
CA LEU A 38 12.95 17.95 -8.99
C LEU A 38 13.23 17.13 -7.72
N LEU A 39 13.75 15.90 -7.85
CA LEU A 39 14.15 15.07 -6.69
C LEU A 39 15.24 15.75 -5.85
N SER A 40 16.22 16.36 -6.51
CA SER A 40 17.33 17.04 -5.82
C SER A 40 16.88 18.31 -5.10
N GLY A 41 15.95 19.07 -5.67
CA GLY A 41 15.46 20.32 -5.09
C GLY A 41 14.35 20.12 -4.06
N ALA A 42 13.23 19.54 -4.49
CA ALA A 42 12.03 19.38 -3.68
C ALA A 42 12.18 18.26 -2.64
N GLY A 43 12.91 17.20 -2.99
CA GLY A 43 13.00 15.99 -2.17
C GLY A 43 11.79 15.08 -2.33
N LEU A 44 11.93 13.89 -1.77
CA LEU A 44 10.97 12.80 -1.79
C LEU A 44 10.51 12.53 -0.35
N PRO A 45 9.19 12.46 -0.07
CA PRO A 45 8.71 12.07 1.26
C PRO A 45 9.32 10.74 1.70
N LEU A 46 9.80 10.65 2.94
CA LEU A 46 10.31 9.39 3.48
C LEU A 46 9.20 8.35 3.62
N ARG A 47 8.00 8.79 3.95
CA ARG A 47 6.83 7.93 4.16
C ARG A 47 5.53 8.71 3.94
N VAL A 48 4.55 8.07 3.32
CA VAL A 48 3.15 8.53 3.25
C VAL A 48 2.26 7.32 3.51
N GLY A 49 1.67 7.27 4.71
CA GLY A 49 0.90 6.11 5.16
C GLY A 49 1.65 4.78 5.00
N PRO A 50 0.92 3.68 4.76
CA PRO A 50 1.52 2.40 4.31
C PRO A 50 1.86 2.40 2.82
N TYR A 51 1.29 3.31 2.03
CA TYR A 51 1.28 3.28 0.57
C TYR A 51 2.61 3.69 -0.07
N PHE A 52 3.43 4.49 0.61
CA PHE A 52 4.73 4.87 0.08
C PHE A 52 5.78 4.96 1.18
N THR A 53 6.93 4.34 0.94
CA THR A 53 8.15 4.50 1.75
C THR A 53 9.34 4.65 0.80
N ALA A 54 10.11 5.72 0.98
CA ALA A 54 11.41 5.87 0.34
C ALA A 54 12.47 5.07 1.12
N ASP A 55 13.48 4.55 0.44
CA ASP A 55 14.57 3.79 1.08
C ASP A 55 15.93 4.45 0.84
N PRO A 56 16.27 5.52 1.60
CA PRO A 56 17.59 6.14 1.53
C PRO A 56 18.70 5.11 1.71
N GLY A 57 19.74 5.19 0.87
CA GLY A 57 20.89 4.30 0.93
C GLY A 57 20.71 2.96 0.20
N ARG A 58 19.55 2.71 -0.42
CA ARG A 58 19.39 1.63 -1.41
C ARG A 58 19.73 2.11 -2.82
N PRO A 59 20.15 1.20 -3.73
CA PRO A 59 20.41 1.56 -5.11
C PRO A 59 19.19 2.20 -5.77
N LEU A 60 19.40 3.30 -6.49
CA LEU A 60 18.33 3.99 -7.22
C LEU A 60 18.01 3.31 -8.56
N ARG A 61 18.97 2.66 -9.21
CA ARG A 61 18.70 1.91 -10.44
C ARG A 61 17.96 0.61 -10.09
N LEU A 62 16.81 0.37 -10.73
CA LEU A 62 15.96 -0.77 -10.40
C LEU A 62 16.70 -2.12 -10.49
N ALA A 63 17.51 -2.33 -11.52
CA ALA A 63 18.29 -3.56 -11.69
C ALA A 63 19.31 -3.79 -10.56
N ASP A 64 19.91 -2.71 -10.05
CA ASP A 64 20.88 -2.82 -8.97
C ASP A 64 20.19 -3.13 -7.64
N TRP A 65 19.04 -2.51 -7.38
CA TRP A 65 18.18 -2.86 -6.25
C TRP A 65 17.73 -4.32 -6.34
N ALA A 66 17.18 -4.74 -7.48
CA ALA A 66 16.70 -6.10 -7.69
C ALA A 66 17.80 -7.13 -7.38
N ARG A 67 19.02 -6.89 -7.86
CA ARG A 67 20.18 -7.73 -7.55
C ARG A 67 20.46 -7.83 -6.05
N THR A 68 20.41 -6.71 -5.32
CA THR A 68 20.58 -6.72 -3.85
C THR A 68 19.45 -7.43 -3.12
N ALA A 69 18.24 -7.45 -3.69
CA ALA A 69 17.07 -8.14 -3.16
C ALA A 69 16.97 -9.62 -3.60
N GLY A 70 17.93 -10.12 -4.40
CA GLY A 70 17.89 -11.49 -4.94
C GLY A 70 16.82 -11.70 -6.02
N LEU A 71 16.38 -10.63 -6.67
CA LEU A 71 15.38 -10.61 -7.73
C LEU A 71 16.04 -10.36 -9.10
N SER A 72 15.37 -10.74 -10.18
CA SER A 72 15.87 -10.54 -11.56
C SER A 72 15.04 -9.50 -12.32
N THR A 73 15.74 -8.67 -13.10
CA THR A 73 15.17 -7.73 -14.08
C THR A 73 15.44 -8.18 -15.52
N ASP A 74 15.78 -9.46 -15.74
CA ASP A 74 16.13 -9.94 -17.07
C ASP A 74 14.97 -9.78 -18.06
N GLY A 75 15.25 -9.10 -19.17
CA GLY A 75 14.25 -8.79 -20.20
C GLY A 75 13.23 -7.73 -19.81
N ARG A 76 13.42 -7.02 -18.68
CA ARG A 76 12.53 -5.93 -18.26
C ARG A 76 12.98 -4.58 -18.82
N PRO A 77 12.11 -3.81 -19.50
CA PRO A 77 12.43 -2.44 -19.90
C PRO A 77 12.64 -1.51 -18.70
N GLU A 78 12.13 -1.88 -17.52
CA GLU A 78 12.23 -1.08 -16.30
C GLU A 78 13.61 -1.14 -15.62
N ALA A 79 14.53 -2.00 -16.09
CA ALA A 79 15.80 -2.28 -15.44
C ALA A 79 16.63 -1.01 -15.12
N ASP A 80 16.55 -0.01 -15.99
CA ASP A 80 17.34 1.23 -15.87
C ASP A 80 16.56 2.39 -15.22
N TRP A 81 15.30 2.18 -14.86
CA TRP A 81 14.47 3.22 -14.26
C TRP A 81 14.95 3.60 -12.86
N ALA A 82 14.66 4.85 -12.46
CA ALA A 82 14.98 5.35 -11.13
C ALA A 82 13.90 4.96 -10.13
N ARG A 83 14.25 4.08 -9.20
CA ARG A 83 13.45 3.72 -8.04
C ARG A 83 13.34 4.91 -7.08
N LEU A 84 12.11 5.23 -6.70
CA LEU A 84 11.75 6.22 -5.69
C LEU A 84 11.61 5.56 -4.31
N GLY A 85 10.96 4.40 -4.27
CA GLY A 85 10.58 3.73 -3.03
C GLY A 85 9.68 2.54 -3.31
N SER A 86 8.93 2.11 -2.31
CA SER A 86 8.03 0.96 -2.41
C SER A 86 6.71 1.21 -1.71
N ASP A 87 5.67 0.52 -2.19
CA ASP A 87 4.39 0.33 -1.52
C ASP A 87 4.32 -1.03 -0.78
N ARG A 88 5.49 -1.64 -0.50
CA ARG A 88 5.72 -2.99 0.07
C ARG A 88 5.55 -4.18 -0.88
N GLY A 89 4.92 -4.01 -2.04
CA GLY A 89 4.76 -5.08 -3.04
C GLY A 89 5.31 -4.74 -4.43
N ALA A 90 5.26 -3.47 -4.80
CA ALA A 90 5.85 -2.87 -5.99
C ALA A 90 6.97 -1.90 -5.62
N GLU A 91 7.88 -1.74 -6.59
CA GLU A 91 8.83 -0.65 -6.61
C GLU A 91 8.25 0.51 -7.41
N LEU A 92 8.08 1.68 -6.78
CA LEU A 92 7.64 2.88 -7.49
C LEU A 92 8.85 3.51 -8.16
N CYS A 93 8.78 3.68 -9.48
CA CYS A 93 9.89 4.10 -10.32
C CYS A 93 9.50 5.26 -11.23
N VAL A 94 10.48 6.10 -11.58
CA VAL A 94 10.38 7.07 -12.66
C VAL A 94 11.00 6.48 -13.93
N ASP A 95 10.22 6.44 -15.01
CA ASP A 95 10.67 5.98 -16.32
C ASP A 95 11.51 7.03 -17.08
N GLY A 96 11.99 6.65 -18.26
CA GLY A 96 12.80 7.53 -19.13
C GLY A 96 12.04 8.72 -19.71
N GLU A 97 10.71 8.77 -19.57
CA GLU A 97 9.87 9.90 -19.94
C GLU A 97 9.45 10.76 -18.75
N GLY A 98 9.85 10.39 -17.52
CA GLY A 98 9.55 11.13 -16.30
C GLY A 98 8.19 10.79 -15.67
N ARG A 99 7.54 9.71 -16.12
CA ARG A 99 6.28 9.20 -15.58
C ARG A 99 6.57 8.28 -14.40
N VAL A 100 5.65 8.20 -13.46
CA VAL A 100 5.75 7.33 -12.30
C VAL A 100 4.96 6.04 -12.55
N ARG A 101 5.60 4.91 -12.25
CA ARG A 101 5.10 3.56 -12.51
C ARG A 101 5.34 2.67 -11.30
N ALA A 102 4.40 1.78 -10.99
CA ALA A 102 4.57 0.73 -10.00
C ALA A 102 5.07 -0.54 -10.70
N VAL A 103 6.25 -1.04 -10.31
CA VAL A 103 6.92 -2.19 -10.93
C VAL A 103 6.93 -3.38 -9.97
N TYR A 104 6.20 -4.44 -10.33
CA TYR A 104 6.20 -5.70 -9.57
C TYR A 104 7.36 -6.57 -10.02
N LEU A 105 8.41 -6.67 -9.19
CA LEU A 105 9.57 -7.51 -9.49
C LEU A 105 9.32 -9.00 -9.21
N ALA A 106 8.51 -9.32 -8.20
CA ALA A 106 8.19 -10.69 -7.80
C ALA A 106 7.26 -11.42 -8.79
N PHE A 107 6.55 -10.69 -9.67
CA PHE A 107 5.63 -11.25 -10.65
C PHE A 107 5.95 -10.72 -12.04
N ARG A 108 5.77 -11.54 -13.08
CA ARG A 108 5.91 -11.07 -14.47
C ARG A 108 4.60 -10.42 -14.90
N GLY A 109 4.65 -9.12 -15.18
CA GLY A 109 3.53 -8.32 -15.65
C GLY A 109 4.00 -6.91 -16.03
N PRO A 110 3.17 -6.16 -16.76
CA PRO A 110 3.48 -4.77 -17.08
C PRO A 110 3.51 -3.93 -15.81
N SER A 111 4.36 -2.90 -15.79
CA SER A 111 4.27 -1.88 -14.75
C SER A 111 2.91 -1.17 -14.78
N VAL A 112 2.39 -0.78 -13.62
CA VAL A 112 1.09 -0.10 -13.48
C VAL A 112 1.31 1.42 -13.50
N PRO A 113 0.51 2.20 -14.25
CA PRO A 113 0.56 3.66 -14.19
C PRO A 113 0.29 4.20 -12.77
N VAL A 114 1.09 5.17 -12.33
CA VAL A 114 0.89 5.89 -11.05
C VAL A 114 0.57 7.34 -11.33
N ASP A 115 1.48 8.09 -11.97
CA ASP A 115 1.22 9.44 -12.47
C ASP A 115 1.98 9.69 -13.77
N ALA A 116 1.48 10.59 -14.60
CA ALA A 116 2.07 11.01 -15.86
C ALA A 116 3.35 11.84 -15.65
N THR A 117 3.59 12.38 -14.45
CA THR A 117 4.83 13.10 -14.12
C THR A 117 5.23 12.88 -12.66
N LEU A 118 6.52 12.94 -12.36
CA LEU A 118 7.02 12.96 -10.98
C LEU A 118 6.42 14.11 -10.14
N GLY A 119 6.18 15.27 -10.74
CA GLY A 119 5.59 16.42 -10.03
C GLY A 119 4.16 16.14 -9.56
N ALA A 120 3.35 15.49 -10.40
CA ALA A 120 2.00 15.06 -10.04
C ALA A 120 2.03 14.03 -8.92
N PHE A 121 2.93 13.04 -9.01
CA PHE A 121 3.11 12.05 -7.95
C PHE A 121 3.45 12.66 -6.59
N LEU A 122 4.40 13.60 -6.54
CA LEU A 122 4.77 14.27 -5.30
C LEU A 122 3.62 15.11 -4.72
N ASP A 123 2.83 15.79 -5.57
CA ASP A 123 1.67 16.56 -5.10
C ASP A 123 0.52 15.65 -4.62
N ASN A 124 0.30 14.52 -5.30
CA ASN A 124 -0.68 13.51 -4.91
C ASN A 124 -0.29 12.78 -3.61
N LEU A 125 1.00 12.49 -3.39
CA LEU A 125 1.52 12.04 -2.09
C LEU A 125 1.26 13.05 -0.98
N GLY A 126 1.48 14.34 -1.26
CA GLY A 126 1.16 15.43 -0.33
C GLY A 126 -0.33 15.45 0.02
N THR A 127 -1.19 15.31 -0.99
CA THR A 127 -2.66 15.28 -0.83
C THR A 127 -3.12 14.06 -0.02
N LEU A 128 -2.56 12.89 -0.28
CA LEU A 128 -2.86 11.67 0.47
C LEU A 128 -2.47 11.81 1.94
N GLU A 129 -1.27 12.31 2.26
CA GLU A 129 -0.84 12.53 3.66
C GLU A 129 -1.79 13.49 4.40
N GLU A 130 -2.22 14.54 3.71
CA GLU A 130 -3.22 15.50 4.19
C GLU A 130 -4.53 14.80 4.57
N ASN A 131 -5.01 13.97 3.65
CA ASN A 131 -6.26 13.25 3.77
C ASN A 131 -6.23 12.22 4.90
N LEU A 132 -5.15 11.42 4.99
CA LEU A 132 -5.00 10.43 6.06
C LEU A 132 -5.02 11.07 7.44
N ARG A 133 -4.31 12.20 7.63
CA ARG A 133 -4.32 12.95 8.89
C ARG A 133 -5.71 13.49 9.23
N ALA A 134 -6.41 14.05 8.24
CA ALA A 134 -7.75 14.58 8.43
C ALA A 134 -8.77 13.47 8.76
N LEU A 135 -8.70 12.34 8.04
CA LEU A 135 -9.57 11.18 8.26
C LEU A 135 -9.37 10.53 9.62
N ALA A 136 -8.14 10.56 10.16
CA ALA A 136 -7.84 10.06 11.50
C ALA A 136 -8.54 10.87 12.61
N GLY A 137 -8.77 12.18 12.37
CA GLY A 137 -9.48 13.05 13.30
C GLY A 137 -10.99 13.19 13.04
N ALA A 138 -11.47 12.72 11.89
CA ALA A 138 -12.88 12.85 11.51
C ALA A 138 -13.75 11.80 12.22
N GLU A 139 -14.77 12.25 12.94
CA GLU A 139 -15.70 11.36 13.66
C GLU A 139 -16.99 11.14 12.89
N ARG A 140 -17.45 12.14 12.14
CA ARG A 140 -18.78 12.11 11.52
C ARG A 140 -18.76 11.56 10.09
N PRO A 141 -19.74 10.73 9.68
CA PRO A 141 -19.77 10.16 8.33
C PRO A 141 -19.81 11.20 7.19
N ASP A 142 -20.51 12.32 7.35
CA ASP A 142 -20.58 13.40 6.36
C ASP A 142 -19.25 14.15 6.23
N GLU A 143 -18.49 14.28 7.31
CA GLU A 143 -17.13 14.81 7.27
C GLU A 143 -16.20 13.85 6.53
N VAL A 144 -16.23 12.57 6.85
CA VAL A 144 -15.45 11.52 6.18
C VAL A 144 -15.71 11.54 4.67
N PHE A 145 -16.98 11.54 4.26
CA PHE A 145 -17.36 11.61 2.84
C PHE A 145 -16.81 12.85 2.13
N ARG A 146 -16.91 14.04 2.76
CA ARG A 146 -16.38 15.28 2.20
C ARG A 146 -14.85 15.23 2.07
N LEU A 147 -14.14 14.71 3.06
CA LEU A 147 -12.68 14.58 3.04
C LEU A 147 -12.22 13.66 1.91
N PHE A 148 -12.85 12.49 1.74
CA PHE A 148 -12.57 11.59 0.61
C PHE A 148 -12.82 12.28 -0.73
N SER A 149 -14.01 12.85 -0.92
CA SER A 149 -14.40 13.49 -2.18
C SER A 149 -13.47 14.64 -2.56
N ALA A 150 -13.05 15.44 -1.57
CA ALA A 150 -12.13 16.55 -1.79
C ALA A 150 -10.73 16.06 -2.18
N ALA A 151 -10.22 15.02 -1.50
CA ALA A 151 -8.91 14.46 -1.80
C ALA A 151 -8.87 13.81 -3.19
N GLU A 152 -9.84 12.95 -3.51
CA GLU A 152 -9.95 12.32 -4.83
C GLU A 152 -10.10 13.38 -5.93
N GLY A 153 -10.96 14.39 -5.72
CA GLY A 153 -11.15 15.49 -6.67
C GLY A 153 -9.85 16.27 -6.93
N ARG A 154 -9.05 16.55 -5.89
CA ARG A 154 -7.74 17.21 -6.03
C ARG A 154 -6.74 16.33 -6.77
N MET A 155 -6.69 15.04 -6.47
CA MET A 155 -5.74 14.13 -7.11
C MET A 155 -6.06 13.91 -8.60
N ARG A 156 -7.35 13.74 -8.93
CA ARG A 156 -7.83 13.73 -10.32
C ARG A 156 -7.53 15.05 -11.04
N GLY A 157 -7.69 16.19 -10.35
CA GLY A 157 -7.33 17.50 -10.91
C GLY A 157 -5.82 17.67 -11.18
N THR A 158 -4.98 16.93 -10.44
CA THR A 158 -3.52 16.92 -10.62
C THR A 158 -3.11 16.04 -11.79
N ASP A 159 -3.67 14.83 -11.89
CA ASP A 159 -3.49 13.96 -13.04
C ASP A 159 -4.72 13.07 -13.30
N LEU A 160 -5.50 13.40 -14.33
CA LEU A 160 -6.64 12.58 -14.72
C LEU A 160 -6.25 11.21 -15.29
N ARG A 161 -5.06 11.08 -15.89
CA ARG A 161 -4.63 9.83 -16.54
C ARG A 161 -4.34 8.71 -15.54
N ALA A 162 -4.00 9.09 -14.31
CA ALA A 162 -3.79 8.20 -13.18
C ALA A 162 -5.08 7.55 -12.64
N PHE A 163 -6.24 7.97 -13.16
CA PHE A 163 -7.56 7.48 -12.77
C PHE A 163 -8.40 7.02 -13.97
N GLU A 164 -7.75 6.61 -15.07
CA GLU A 164 -8.42 6.09 -16.27
C GLU A 164 -9.00 4.69 -16.05
N SER A 165 -8.55 3.98 -15.02
CA SER A 165 -9.05 2.66 -14.64
C SER A 165 -8.98 2.50 -13.12
N ASP A 166 -10.00 1.85 -12.54
CA ASP A 166 -10.06 1.55 -11.10
C ASP A 166 -8.95 0.58 -10.62
N GLU A 167 -8.24 -0.06 -11.54
CA GLU A 167 -7.09 -0.94 -11.24
C GLU A 167 -5.73 -0.22 -11.32
N GLN A 168 -5.71 1.07 -11.62
CA GLN A 168 -4.50 1.88 -11.50
C GLN A 168 -4.15 2.14 -10.03
N TRP A 169 -2.91 2.59 -9.79
CA TRP A 169 -2.35 2.61 -8.45
C TRP A 169 -3.11 3.54 -7.50
N TRP A 170 -3.40 4.78 -7.89
CA TRP A 170 -4.12 5.72 -7.03
C TRP A 170 -5.57 5.31 -6.72
N PRO A 171 -6.40 4.88 -7.69
CA PRO A 171 -7.72 4.32 -7.39
C PRO A 171 -7.67 3.19 -6.35
N ARG A 172 -6.72 2.26 -6.47
CA ARG A 172 -6.54 1.15 -5.51
C ARG A 172 -6.10 1.62 -4.12
N VAL A 173 -5.25 2.65 -4.05
CA VAL A 173 -4.89 3.30 -2.77
C VAL A 173 -6.11 3.96 -2.13
N LEU A 174 -6.89 4.75 -2.87
CA LEU A 174 -8.07 5.43 -2.33
C LEU A 174 -9.21 4.45 -1.97
N GLU A 175 -9.33 3.36 -2.72
CA GLU A 175 -10.20 2.23 -2.40
C GLU A 175 -9.83 1.64 -1.03
N ASP A 176 -8.56 1.35 -0.79
CA ASP A 176 -8.09 0.82 0.50
C ASP A 176 -8.40 1.77 1.67
N VAL A 177 -8.08 3.06 1.52
CA VAL A 177 -8.37 4.07 2.54
C VAL A 177 -9.88 4.11 2.83
N ARG A 178 -10.73 4.05 1.80
CA ARG A 178 -12.20 4.02 1.94
C ARG A 178 -12.68 2.77 2.66
N HIS A 179 -12.20 1.60 2.27
CA HIS A 179 -12.63 0.33 2.87
C HIS A 179 -12.23 0.23 4.33
N THR A 180 -10.96 0.52 4.65
CA THR A 180 -10.44 0.46 6.03
C THR A 180 -11.06 1.50 6.96
N ARG A 181 -11.51 2.65 6.43
CA ARG A 181 -12.21 3.67 7.22
C ARG A 181 -13.70 3.37 7.40
N GLY A 182 -14.32 2.68 6.43
CA GLY A 182 -15.76 2.45 6.36
C GLY A 182 -16.23 1.18 7.05
N VAL A 183 -15.54 0.05 6.83
CA VAL A 183 -15.97 -1.27 7.32
C VAL A 183 -14.81 -1.94 8.06
N PRO A 184 -14.85 -2.01 9.40
CA PRO A 184 -13.75 -2.55 10.19
C PRO A 184 -13.77 -4.08 10.19
N GLY A 185 -13.15 -4.70 9.18
CA GLY A 185 -12.95 -6.15 9.16
C GLY A 185 -12.06 -6.63 10.32
N SER A 186 -12.24 -7.88 10.72
CA SER A 186 -11.43 -8.55 11.73
C SER A 186 -10.65 -9.76 11.18
N ALA A 187 -9.60 -10.12 11.91
CA ALA A 187 -8.79 -11.29 11.67
C ALA A 187 -8.62 -12.10 12.97
N ALA A 188 -8.53 -13.42 12.85
CA ALA A 188 -8.27 -14.35 13.92
C ALA A 188 -7.13 -15.29 13.53
N PHE A 189 -6.07 -15.36 14.34
CA PHE A 189 -5.01 -16.34 14.14
C PHE A 189 -5.10 -17.42 15.22
N THR A 190 -5.06 -18.69 14.81
CA THR A 190 -4.91 -19.83 15.70
C THR A 190 -3.44 -20.16 15.85
N LEU A 191 -2.98 -20.13 17.10
CA LEU A 191 -1.60 -20.44 17.49
C LEU A 191 -1.56 -21.83 18.11
N ARG A 192 -0.50 -22.59 17.84
CA ARG A 192 -0.16 -23.76 18.64
C ARG A 192 0.25 -23.32 20.05
N GLY A 193 -0.50 -23.74 21.06
CA GLY A 193 -0.15 -23.46 22.45
C GLY A 193 1.05 -24.27 22.93
N PRO A 194 1.74 -23.82 23.99
CA PRO A 194 2.87 -24.51 24.58
C PRO A 194 2.52 -25.93 25.08
N ASP A 195 1.26 -26.14 25.46
CA ASP A 195 0.74 -27.41 25.98
C ASP A 195 0.09 -28.28 24.89
N GLY A 196 0.15 -27.84 23.61
CA GLY A 196 -0.51 -28.48 22.48
C GLY A 196 -1.95 -27.98 22.22
N GLU A 197 -2.56 -27.27 23.17
CA GLU A 197 -3.90 -26.69 23.00
C GLU A 197 -3.88 -25.44 22.09
N PRO A 198 -4.81 -25.30 21.13
CA PRO A 198 -4.85 -24.14 20.25
C PRO A 198 -5.30 -22.88 21.00
N ARG A 199 -4.67 -21.74 20.68
CA ARG A 199 -5.05 -20.42 21.19
C ARG A 199 -5.41 -19.49 20.05
N VAL A 200 -6.65 -19.00 20.03
CA VAL A 200 -7.13 -18.02 19.05
C VAL A 200 -6.91 -16.59 19.58
N VAL A 201 -6.37 -15.72 18.74
CA VAL A 201 -6.20 -14.30 19.04
C VAL A 201 -6.83 -13.49 17.92
N THR A 202 -7.56 -12.43 18.26
CA THR A 202 -8.28 -11.58 17.28
C THR A 202 -7.86 -10.12 17.33
N ALA A 203 -8.01 -9.41 16.21
CA ALA A 203 -7.86 -7.96 16.09
C ALA A 203 -8.79 -7.42 15.00
N HIS A 204 -9.03 -6.12 15.05
CA HIS A 204 -9.72 -5.36 14.02
C HIS A 204 -8.73 -4.47 13.28
N GLY A 205 -9.06 -4.16 12.03
CA GLY A 205 -8.36 -3.12 11.28
C GLY A 205 -8.66 -1.72 11.81
N SER A 206 -7.92 -0.74 11.29
CA SER A 206 -8.16 0.69 11.47
C SER A 206 -7.87 1.43 10.16
N LEU A 207 -8.04 2.76 10.13
CA LEU A 207 -7.70 3.57 8.96
C LEU A 207 -6.31 3.22 8.41
N ALA A 208 -6.25 2.77 7.15
CA ALA A 208 -5.02 2.38 6.45
C ALA A 208 -4.16 1.35 7.21
N ARG A 209 -4.79 0.46 7.99
CA ARG A 209 -4.12 -0.66 8.67
C ARG A 209 -5.04 -1.86 8.73
N HIS A 210 -4.60 -2.98 8.16
CA HIS A 210 -5.43 -4.18 8.06
C HIS A 210 -5.39 -4.98 9.37
N ALA A 211 -6.42 -5.80 9.61
CA ALA A 211 -6.56 -6.55 10.85
C ALA A 211 -5.42 -7.57 11.02
N GLU A 212 -4.99 -8.17 9.92
CA GLU A 212 -3.88 -9.12 9.86
C GLU A 212 -2.55 -8.47 10.28
N GLU A 213 -2.29 -7.25 9.81
CA GLU A 213 -1.10 -6.48 10.17
C GLU A 213 -1.13 -6.08 11.64
N ALA A 214 -2.27 -5.57 12.12
CA ALA A 214 -2.45 -5.20 13.53
C ALA A 214 -2.25 -6.40 14.46
N LEU A 215 -2.79 -7.56 14.09
CA LEU A 215 -2.65 -8.77 14.87
C LEU A 215 -1.21 -9.27 14.88
N TRP A 216 -0.58 -9.38 13.70
CA TRP A 216 0.76 -9.92 13.59
C TRP A 216 1.81 -9.04 14.27
N GLU A 217 1.72 -7.72 14.15
CA GLU A 217 2.64 -6.81 14.85
C GLU A 217 2.64 -7.03 16.36
N ARG A 218 1.44 -7.21 16.95
CA ARG A 218 1.30 -7.50 18.39
C ARG A 218 1.86 -8.87 18.77
N LEU A 219 1.63 -9.90 17.94
CA LEU A 219 2.13 -11.25 18.19
C LEU A 219 3.66 -11.33 18.04
N ALA A 220 4.22 -10.73 16.99
CA ALA A 220 5.65 -10.65 16.76
C ALA A 220 6.36 -9.88 17.88
N ALA A 221 5.79 -8.77 18.35
CA ALA A 221 6.30 -8.02 19.50
C ALA A 221 6.27 -8.84 20.81
N SER A 222 5.39 -9.85 20.89
CA SER A 222 5.30 -10.79 22.01
C SER A 222 6.20 -12.02 21.85
N GLY A 223 7.01 -12.09 20.78
CA GLY A 223 7.95 -13.18 20.53
C GLY A 223 7.31 -14.47 20.00
N VAL A 224 6.10 -14.40 19.43
CA VAL A 224 5.47 -15.57 18.79
C VAL A 224 6.27 -15.99 17.55
N ASP A 225 6.62 -17.27 17.46
CA ASP A 225 7.25 -17.82 16.27
C ASP A 225 6.21 -17.89 15.13
N PRO A 226 6.49 -17.36 13.94
CA PRO A 226 5.58 -17.45 12.80
C PRO A 226 5.13 -18.88 12.47
N ARG A 227 5.96 -19.89 12.77
CA ARG A 227 5.64 -21.31 12.53
C ARG A 227 4.59 -21.88 13.48
N ASP A 228 4.33 -21.19 14.58
CA ASP A 228 3.29 -21.57 15.54
C ASP A 228 1.91 -21.07 15.11
N VAL A 229 1.83 -20.17 14.12
CA VAL A 229 0.56 -19.80 13.47
C VAL A 229 0.13 -20.96 12.55
N VAL A 230 -0.99 -21.60 12.88
CA VAL A 230 -1.51 -22.78 12.17
C VAL A 230 -2.81 -22.51 11.42
N GLU A 231 -3.51 -21.42 11.72
CA GLU A 231 -4.68 -20.97 10.98
C GLU A 231 -4.74 -19.45 10.99
N VAL A 232 -5.13 -18.87 9.87
CA VAL A 232 -5.46 -17.46 9.70
C VAL A 232 -6.84 -17.38 9.08
N TYR A 233 -7.78 -16.85 9.86
CA TYR A 233 -9.13 -16.53 9.41
C TYR A 233 -9.28 -15.02 9.28
N THR A 234 -9.91 -14.55 8.20
CA THR A 234 -10.33 -13.16 8.03
C THR A 234 -11.80 -13.06 7.64
N GLU A 235 -12.51 -12.02 8.06
CA GLU A 235 -13.91 -11.87 7.63
C GLU A 235 -14.01 -11.54 6.13
N LEU A 236 -13.08 -10.72 5.63
CA LEU A 236 -12.91 -10.41 4.22
C LEU A 236 -11.60 -11.01 3.75
N GLN A 237 -11.60 -11.65 2.58
CA GLN A 237 -10.40 -12.23 1.97
C GLN A 237 -9.22 -11.25 2.01
N SER A 238 -8.05 -11.73 2.44
CA SER A 238 -6.86 -10.89 2.59
C SER A 238 -6.44 -10.23 1.28
N CYS A 239 -6.10 -8.95 1.38
CA CYS A 239 -5.89 -8.10 0.22
C CYS A 239 -4.57 -8.39 -0.53
N VAL A 240 -4.51 -7.88 -1.76
CA VAL A 240 -3.28 -7.67 -2.55
C VAL A 240 -3.13 -6.21 -3.01
N LEU A 241 -3.64 -5.27 -2.19
CA LEU A 241 -3.65 -3.84 -2.49
C LEU A 241 -2.30 -3.15 -2.15
N PRO A 242 -1.96 -2.04 -2.84
CA PRO A 242 -0.83 -1.20 -2.51
C PRO A 242 -0.75 -0.87 -1.02
N GLY A 243 0.44 -0.94 -0.43
CA GLY A 243 0.69 -0.64 0.97
C GLY A 243 0.56 -1.83 1.93
N HIS A 244 -0.16 -2.90 1.55
CA HIS A 244 -0.53 -3.97 2.48
C HIS A 244 -0.07 -5.36 2.01
N TYR A 245 -0.59 -5.83 0.87
CA TYR A 245 -0.26 -7.16 0.31
C TYR A 245 -0.42 -8.31 1.32
N CYS A 246 -1.49 -8.28 2.13
CA CYS A 246 -1.76 -9.21 3.23
C CYS A 246 -1.65 -10.68 2.82
N ALA A 247 -2.28 -11.08 1.72
CA ALA A 247 -2.21 -12.46 1.25
C ALA A 247 -0.76 -12.91 0.97
N LEU A 248 0.07 -12.02 0.39
CA LEU A 248 1.43 -12.35 -0.02
C LEU A 248 2.39 -12.46 1.16
N TRP A 249 2.40 -11.47 2.06
CA TRP A 249 3.35 -11.50 3.17
C TRP A 249 2.97 -12.57 4.17
N MET A 250 1.68 -12.82 4.40
CA MET A 250 1.25 -13.88 5.32
C MET A 250 1.61 -15.26 4.78
N ALA A 251 1.37 -15.55 3.50
CA ALA A 251 1.76 -16.82 2.89
C ALA A 251 3.28 -17.07 2.99
N ARG A 252 4.09 -16.01 2.94
CA ARG A 252 5.54 -16.10 3.15
C ARG A 252 5.93 -16.28 4.62
N THR A 253 5.17 -15.69 5.53
CA THR A 253 5.51 -15.60 6.96
C THR A 253 5.02 -16.80 7.75
N PHE A 254 3.85 -17.35 7.42
CA PHE A 254 3.20 -18.45 8.14
C PHE A 254 3.19 -19.73 7.30
N PRO A 255 4.32 -20.46 7.23
CA PRO A 255 4.46 -21.60 6.32
C PRO A 255 3.56 -22.80 6.67
N ASN A 256 3.00 -22.83 7.89
CA ASN A 256 2.16 -23.92 8.39
C ASN A 256 0.68 -23.54 8.49
N ALA A 257 0.31 -22.30 8.13
CA ALA A 257 -1.04 -21.82 8.34
C ALA A 257 -1.99 -22.24 7.21
N GLU A 258 -3.19 -22.68 7.59
CA GLU A 258 -4.34 -22.69 6.70
C GLU A 258 -4.97 -21.29 6.64
N PHE A 259 -5.41 -20.85 5.45
CA PHE A 259 -5.99 -19.53 5.24
C PHE A 259 -7.46 -19.69 4.85
N THR A 260 -8.35 -19.05 5.60
CA THR A 260 -9.80 -19.10 5.37
C THR A 260 -10.42 -17.70 5.48
N HIS A 261 -11.56 -17.51 4.82
CA HIS A 261 -12.29 -16.25 4.88
C HIS A 261 -13.80 -16.44 4.72
N SER A 262 -14.59 -15.47 5.18
CA SER A 262 -16.06 -15.50 5.07
C SER A 262 -16.60 -14.84 3.79
N HIS A 263 -16.00 -13.74 3.35
CA HIS A 263 -16.42 -12.98 2.17
C HIS A 263 -15.27 -12.83 1.19
N ASP A 264 -15.54 -13.08 -0.08
CA ASP A 264 -14.57 -12.86 -1.15
C ASP A 264 -14.30 -11.37 -1.31
N TYR A 265 -13.03 -10.98 -1.38
CA TYR A 265 -12.64 -9.63 -1.77
C TYR A 265 -12.47 -9.57 -3.28
N GLY A 266 -11.95 -10.63 -3.90
CA GLY A 266 -11.84 -10.72 -5.36
C GLY A 266 -10.72 -9.88 -5.96
N ASP A 267 -10.61 -9.96 -7.29
CA ASP A 267 -9.45 -9.49 -8.05
C ASP A 267 -9.71 -8.15 -8.75
N THR A 268 -10.97 -7.74 -8.87
CA THR A 268 -11.40 -6.48 -9.52
C THR A 268 -12.05 -5.51 -8.53
N ALA A 269 -12.03 -4.21 -8.83
CA ALA A 269 -12.64 -3.17 -8.00
C ALA A 269 -14.14 -3.42 -7.76
N ALA A 270 -14.84 -3.95 -8.77
CA ALA A 270 -16.25 -4.30 -8.65
C ALA A 270 -16.49 -5.45 -7.66
N GLU A 271 -15.64 -6.49 -7.69
CA GLU A 271 -15.69 -7.60 -6.74
C GLU A 271 -15.32 -7.14 -5.33
N ARG A 272 -14.28 -6.32 -5.19
CA ARG A 272 -13.82 -5.78 -3.90
C ARG A 272 -14.89 -4.93 -3.22
N GLU A 273 -15.55 -4.07 -3.99
CA GLU A 273 -16.68 -3.27 -3.51
C GLU A 273 -17.91 -4.14 -3.17
N ALA A 274 -18.13 -5.25 -3.90
CA ALA A 274 -19.18 -6.21 -3.56
C ALA A 274 -18.88 -6.94 -2.24
N GLY A 275 -17.66 -7.46 -2.06
CA GLY A 275 -17.23 -8.14 -0.85
C GLY A 275 -17.31 -7.26 0.40
N VAL A 276 -16.89 -5.98 0.29
CA VAL A 276 -17.01 -5.01 1.38
C VAL A 276 -18.47 -4.73 1.74
N ARG A 277 -19.36 -4.67 0.74
CA ARG A 277 -20.80 -4.49 0.98
C ARG A 277 -21.42 -5.70 1.67
N GLU A 278 -21.02 -6.91 1.28
CA GLU A 278 -21.47 -8.15 1.94
C GLU A 278 -21.00 -8.21 3.39
N LEU A 279 -19.73 -7.90 3.65
CA LEU A 279 -19.19 -7.80 5.02
C LEU A 279 -19.98 -6.76 5.84
N ALA A 280 -20.20 -5.57 5.28
CA ALA A 280 -20.97 -4.52 5.97
C ALA A 280 -22.39 -4.97 6.33
N ALA A 281 -23.06 -5.68 5.42
CA ALA A 281 -24.38 -6.24 5.67
C ALA A 281 -24.37 -7.31 6.76
N ALA A 282 -23.35 -8.18 6.77
CA ALA A 282 -23.18 -9.21 7.81
C ALA A 282 -22.95 -8.58 9.20
N LEU A 283 -22.11 -7.55 9.29
CA LEU A 283 -21.82 -6.83 10.53
C LEU A 283 -23.04 -6.06 11.07
N ALA A 284 -23.90 -5.56 10.19
CA ALA A 284 -25.12 -4.85 10.58
C ALA A 284 -26.24 -5.78 11.10
N GLY A 285 -26.18 -7.09 10.83
CA GLY A 285 -27.32 -8.02 10.97
C GLY A 285 -27.22 -9.13 12.02
N GLY A 286 -26.28 -9.11 12.98
CA GLY A 286 -25.86 -10.30 13.76
C GLY A 286 -26.96 -11.23 14.35
N PRO A 287 -26.66 -12.54 14.61
CA PRO A 287 -25.35 -13.19 14.68
C PRO A 287 -24.96 -13.98 13.40
N GLY A 288 -23.64 -14.10 13.18
CA GLY A 288 -22.98 -14.44 11.92
C GLY A 288 -23.14 -15.87 11.38
N PRO A 289 -22.68 -16.12 10.14
CA PRO A 289 -22.73 -17.44 9.52
C PRO A 289 -21.88 -18.43 10.33
N GLN A 290 -22.47 -19.57 10.67
CA GLN A 290 -21.71 -20.69 11.22
C GLN A 290 -20.72 -21.21 10.18
N PRO A 291 -19.53 -21.68 10.60
CA PRO A 291 -18.62 -22.35 9.68
C PRO A 291 -19.34 -23.52 9.02
N SER A 292 -19.38 -23.53 7.68
CA SER A 292 -20.03 -24.58 6.92
C SER A 292 -19.29 -25.90 7.13
N THR A 293 -19.78 -26.73 8.05
CA THR A 293 -19.38 -28.13 8.14
C THR A 293 -20.08 -28.95 7.07
N GLY A 294 -19.35 -29.30 6.01
CA GLY A 294 -19.41 -30.60 5.34
C GLY A 294 -20.55 -30.89 4.34
N ARG A 295 -20.14 -31.21 3.11
CA ARG A 295 -20.08 -32.61 2.65
C ARG A 295 -18.99 -32.81 1.61
#